data_AF-A0A0N4TZM4-F1
#
_entry.id   AF-A0A0N4TZM4-F1
#
_cell.length_a   1.000
_cell.length_b   1.000
_cell.length_c   1.000
_cell.angle_alpha   90.00
_cell.angle_beta   90.00
_cell.angle_gamma   90.00
#
_symmetry.space_group_name_H-M   'P 1'
#
loop_
_entity.id
_entity.type
_entity.pdbx_description
1 polymer ?
#
loop_
_entity_poly.entity_id
_entity_poly.type
_entity_poly.pdbx_seq_one_letter_code
_entity_poly.pdbx_strand_id
1 'polypeptide(L)'
;MVGRKHFDVARCLRALPTGSTFTMRLVEPKRTGFNFIASYSMPKRMRSILDTNETIRFKADGTVIVQEMPNALIINKINDIFDSYFGFHDNELAQTIWEMISSCKNFNDLKNTLMESEINDFNFPTELYFDLWGSVDDYRNGRLGKIEMPMGKTAADKKLLSEQKL
;
A
#
# COMPACT_ATOMS: atom_id res chain seq x y z
N MET A 1 31.13 17.84 -17.76
CA MET A 1 30.67 18.62 -18.93
C MET A 1 29.42 19.40 -18.54
N VAL A 2 29.39 20.71 -18.72
CA VAL A 2 28.22 21.55 -18.43
C VAL A 2 27.39 21.69 -19.72
N GLY A 3 26.05 21.61 -19.63
CA GLY A 3 25.14 21.76 -20.79
C GLY A 3 25.02 20.54 -21.71
N ARG A 4 25.54 19.37 -21.33
CA ARG A 4 25.40 18.10 -22.08
C ARG A 4 24.29 17.23 -21.49
N LYS A 5 23.64 16.41 -22.32
CA LYS A 5 22.66 15.43 -21.84
C LYS A 5 23.37 14.24 -21.20
N HIS A 6 22.66 13.49 -20.35
CA HIS A 6 23.23 12.36 -19.61
C HIS A 6 23.81 11.29 -20.55
N PHE A 7 23.20 11.05 -21.71
CA PHE A 7 23.68 10.06 -22.69
C PHE A 7 24.98 10.49 -23.39
N ASP A 8 25.22 11.79 -23.59
CA ASP A 8 26.48 12.30 -24.15
C ASP A 8 27.64 12.03 -23.18
N VAL A 9 27.41 12.28 -21.90
CA VAL A 9 28.39 12.00 -20.83
C VAL A 9 28.67 10.50 -20.74
N ALA A 10 27.64 9.66 -20.80
CA ALA A 10 27.79 8.21 -20.81
C ALA A 10 28.58 7.70 -22.04
N ARG A 11 28.35 8.29 -23.22
CA ARG A 11 29.10 7.96 -24.44
C ARG A 11 30.57 8.34 -24.33
N CYS A 12 30.89 9.52 -23.78
CA CYS A 12 32.27 9.93 -23.52
C CYS A 12 32.98 8.98 -22.54
N LEU A 13 32.31 8.57 -21.46
CA LEU A 13 32.86 7.61 -20.50
C LEU A 13 33.09 6.24 -21.13
N ARG A 14 32.17 5.78 -22.01
CA ARG A 14 32.31 4.50 -22.72
C ARG A 14 33.46 4.49 -23.73
N ALA A 15 33.80 5.65 -24.30
CA ALA A 15 34.84 5.78 -25.32
C ALA A 15 36.27 5.86 -24.75
N LEU A 16 36.44 5.91 -23.42
CA LEU A 16 37.76 5.97 -22.80
C LEU A 16 38.52 4.64 -22.97
N PRO A 17 39.82 4.66 -23.26
CA PRO A 17 40.61 3.45 -23.40
C PRO A 17 40.73 2.73 -22.06
N THR A 18 40.49 1.42 -22.08
CA THR A 18 40.62 0.55 -20.91
C THR A 18 42.06 0.54 -20.41
N GLY A 19 42.26 0.75 -19.11
CA GLY A 19 43.59 0.82 -18.50
C GLY A 19 44.21 2.23 -18.50
N SER A 20 43.52 3.23 -19.04
CA SER A 20 43.95 4.64 -18.94
C SER A 20 43.41 5.32 -17.68
N THR A 21 44.21 6.23 -17.11
CA THR A 21 43.78 7.11 -16.02
C THR A 21 43.07 8.33 -16.61
N PHE A 22 41.94 8.72 -16.02
CA PHE A 22 41.25 9.96 -16.36
C PHE A 22 40.92 10.76 -15.09
N THR A 23 40.64 12.05 -15.26
CA THR A 23 40.27 12.95 -14.17
C THR A 23 38.84 13.42 -14.34
N MET A 24 38.05 13.37 -13.27
CA MET A 24 36.66 13.84 -13.26
C MET A 24 36.49 14.98 -12.26
N ARG A 25 36.10 16.16 -12.75
CA ARG A 25 35.72 17.28 -11.90
C ARG A 25 34.24 17.17 -11.58
N LEU A 26 33.94 16.91 -10.32
CA LEU A 26 32.58 16.79 -9.79
C LEU A 26 32.23 18.02 -8.95
N VAL A 27 30.94 18.36 -8.94
CA VAL A 27 30.36 19.31 -7.99
C VAL A 27 29.48 18.49 -7.08
N GLU A 28 29.86 18.39 -5.81
CA GLU A 28 29.00 17.76 -4.80
C GLU A 28 27.77 18.66 -4.57
N PRO A 29 26.55 18.10 -4.53
CA PRO A 29 25.38 18.87 -4.14
C PRO A 29 25.54 19.35 -2.69
N LYS A 30 25.08 20.56 -2.40
CA LYS A 30 25.05 21.05 -1.01
C LYS A 30 24.15 20.13 -0.20
N ARG A 31 24.75 19.34 0.70
CA ARG A 31 24.01 18.59 1.72
C ARG A 31 23.52 19.64 2.72
N THR A 32 22.22 19.76 2.93
CA THR A 32 21.61 20.74 3.83
C THR A 32 22.24 20.64 5.23
N GLY A 33 22.89 21.73 5.67
CA GLY A 33 23.66 21.83 6.90
C GLY A 33 22.84 21.91 8.20
N PHE A 34 21.58 21.45 8.19
CA PHE A 34 20.75 21.36 9.39
C PHE A 34 20.92 20.04 10.16
N ASN A 35 21.85 19.17 9.74
CA ASN A 35 22.19 17.96 10.50
C ASN A 35 22.89 18.25 11.85
N PHE A 36 23.37 19.48 12.10
CA PHE A 36 24.10 19.83 13.32
C PHE A 36 23.28 20.65 14.34
N ILE A 37 22.10 21.18 13.96
CA ILE A 37 21.34 22.13 14.81
C ILE A 37 20.05 21.50 15.38
N ALA A 38 19.66 20.30 14.96
CA ALA A 38 18.48 19.62 15.51
C ALA A 38 18.87 18.49 16.47
N SER A 39 18.64 18.70 17.77
CA SER A 39 18.61 17.63 18.77
C SER A 39 17.34 16.79 18.62
N TYR A 40 17.19 15.96 17.60
CA TYR A 40 16.23 14.83 17.62
C TYR A 40 16.65 13.72 16.64
N SER A 41 16.96 12.55 17.22
CA SER A 41 16.99 11.19 16.65
C SER A 41 17.34 11.01 15.16
N MET A 42 18.56 10.53 14.91
CA MET A 42 19.03 9.73 13.76
C MET A 42 18.60 10.16 12.33
N PRO A 43 19.54 10.51 11.43
CA PRO A 43 19.21 10.73 10.03
C PRO A 43 18.88 9.38 9.39
N LYS A 44 17.59 9.12 9.14
CA LYS A 44 17.17 8.08 8.20
C LYS A 44 17.90 8.34 6.88
N ARG A 45 18.83 7.44 6.54
CA ARG A 45 19.44 7.26 5.21
C ARG A 45 18.40 7.57 4.15
N MET A 46 18.82 8.29 3.10
CA MET A 46 18.09 8.52 1.85
C MET A 46 16.82 7.67 1.74
N ARG A 47 15.72 8.20 2.29
CA ARG A 47 14.40 7.77 1.88
C ARG A 47 14.29 8.24 0.45
N SER A 48 14.47 7.27 -0.45
CA SER A 48 14.09 7.35 -1.85
C SER A 48 12.86 8.25 -2.00
N ILE A 49 12.81 9.04 -3.06
CA ILE A 49 11.68 9.86 -3.53
C ILE A 49 10.35 9.07 -3.65
N LEU A 50 10.33 7.78 -3.32
CA LEU A 50 9.17 6.91 -3.17
C LEU A 50 8.52 6.93 -1.76
N ASP A 51 9.17 7.48 -0.74
CA ASP A 51 8.85 7.23 0.69
C ASP A 51 8.47 8.49 1.49
N THR A 52 7.81 9.45 0.83
CA THR A 52 7.09 10.54 1.51
C THR A 52 5.60 10.49 1.15
N ASN A 53 5.00 9.30 1.17
CA ASN A 53 3.55 9.11 1.04
C ASN A 53 2.82 9.61 2.31
N GLU A 54 3.35 10.63 2.99
CA GLU A 54 2.73 11.23 4.15
C GLU A 54 1.62 12.17 3.66
N THR A 55 0.42 11.95 4.17
CA THR A 55 -0.80 12.70 3.86
C THR A 55 -1.32 13.36 5.14
N ILE A 56 -1.86 14.57 5.00
CA ILE A 56 -2.58 15.22 6.10
C ILE A 56 -3.97 14.56 6.21
N ARG A 57 -4.25 13.91 7.34
CA ARG A 57 -5.53 13.30 7.66
C ARG A 57 -6.33 14.21 8.57
N PHE A 58 -7.56 14.48 8.15
CA PHE A 58 -8.61 15.05 8.98
C PHE A 58 -9.40 13.89 9.58
N LYS A 59 -9.61 13.90 10.90
CA LYS A 59 -10.43 12.92 11.60
C LYS A 59 -11.78 13.55 11.97
N ALA A 60 -12.80 12.71 12.14
CA ALA A 60 -14.15 13.14 12.51
C ALA A 60 -14.22 13.85 13.88
N ASP A 61 -13.26 13.59 14.77
CA ASP A 61 -13.10 14.27 16.06
C ASP A 61 -12.54 15.71 15.92
N GLY A 62 -12.19 16.14 14.70
CA GLY A 62 -11.59 17.44 14.41
C GLY A 62 -10.06 17.46 14.47
N THR A 63 -9.42 16.33 14.79
CA THR A 63 -7.95 16.22 14.86
C THR A 63 -7.34 16.17 13.47
N VAL A 64 -6.25 16.91 13.26
CA VAL A 64 -5.47 16.91 12.01
C VAL A 64 -4.09 16.30 12.28
N ILE A 65 -3.77 15.19 11.60
CA ILE A 65 -2.49 14.48 11.77
C ILE A 65 -1.79 14.28 10.42
N VAL A 66 -0.46 14.21 10.42
CA VAL A 66 0.31 13.76 9.25
C VAL A 66 0.56 12.27 9.41
N GLN A 67 0.10 11.47 8.45
CA GLN A 67 0.18 10.00 8.50
C GLN A 67 0.55 9.44 7.14
N GLU A 68 1.16 8.26 7.11
CA GLU A 68 1.37 7.51 5.87
C GLU A 68 0.03 7.23 5.16
N MET A 69 0.07 7.26 3.82
CA MET A 69 -1.06 6.99 2.96
C MET A 69 -1.64 5.60 3.26
N PRO A 70 -2.97 5.48 3.44
CA PRO A 70 -3.61 4.20 3.67
C PRO A 70 -3.35 3.23 2.53
N ASN A 71 -3.17 1.96 2.85
CA ASN A 71 -3.08 0.94 1.81
C ASN A 71 -4.44 0.80 1.12
N ALA A 72 -4.53 1.26 -0.13
CA ALA A 72 -5.77 1.23 -0.90
C ALA A 72 -6.41 -0.17 -1.00
N LEU A 73 -5.61 -1.24 -0.94
CA LEU A 73 -6.09 -2.60 -1.04
C LEU A 73 -6.98 -2.99 0.14
N ILE A 74 -6.58 -2.66 1.37
CA ILE A 74 -7.38 -2.99 2.55
C ILE A 74 -8.61 -2.09 2.67
N ILE A 75 -8.48 -0.81 2.30
CA ILE A 75 -9.61 0.14 2.29
C ILE A 75 -10.68 -0.34 1.31
N ASN A 76 -10.30 -0.74 0.09
CA ASN A 76 -11.23 -1.29 -0.88
C ASN A 76 -11.89 -2.59 -0.39
N LYS A 77 -11.15 -3.47 0.29
CA LYS A 77 -11.73 -4.71 0.84
C LYS A 77 -12.74 -4.46 1.96
N ILE A 78 -12.47 -3.49 2.82
CA ILE A 78 -13.43 -3.08 3.86
C ILE A 78 -14.67 -2.45 3.20
N ASN A 79 -14.50 -1.65 2.15
CA ASN A 79 -15.62 -1.14 1.36
C ASN A 79 -16.43 -2.24 0.67
N ASP A 80 -15.79 -3.26 0.08
CA ASP A 80 -16.48 -4.41 -0.51
C ASP A 80 -17.38 -5.11 0.53
N ILE A 81 -16.93 -5.19 1.79
CA ILE A 81 -17.73 -5.70 2.90
C ILE A 81 -18.92 -4.76 3.17
N PHE A 82 -18.69 -3.44 3.31
CA PHE A 82 -19.80 -2.51 3.54
C PHE A 82 -20.81 -2.47 2.41
N ASP A 83 -20.39 -2.65 1.16
CA ASP A 83 -21.31 -2.77 0.04
C ASP A 83 -22.19 -4.02 0.18
N SER A 84 -21.59 -5.15 0.58
CA SER A 84 -22.34 -6.39 0.79
C SER A 84 -23.36 -6.32 1.93
N TYR A 85 -23.10 -5.54 3.00
CA TYR A 85 -23.99 -5.45 4.15
C TYR A 85 -24.94 -4.24 4.12
N PHE A 86 -24.50 -3.11 3.56
CA PHE A 86 -25.19 -1.82 3.64
C PHE A 86 -25.37 -1.12 2.28
N GLY A 87 -24.70 -1.58 1.22
CA GLY A 87 -24.81 -1.02 -0.12
C GLY A 87 -24.13 0.35 -0.30
N PHE A 88 -23.06 0.63 0.45
CA PHE A 88 -22.30 1.88 0.32
C PHE A 88 -20.79 1.67 0.40
N HIS A 89 -20.05 2.63 -0.18
CA HIS A 89 -18.60 2.79 -0.03
C HIS A 89 -18.29 4.11 0.67
N ASP A 90 -17.53 4.03 1.76
CA ASP A 90 -17.05 5.20 2.49
C ASP A 90 -15.59 4.97 2.90
N ASN A 91 -14.68 5.64 2.18
CA ASN A 91 -13.24 5.51 2.40
C ASN A 91 -12.81 6.04 3.78
N GLU A 92 -13.47 7.07 4.31
CA GLU A 92 -13.09 7.67 5.59
C GLU A 92 -13.51 6.76 6.74
N LEU A 93 -14.72 6.20 6.67
CA LEU A 93 -15.19 5.19 7.61
C LEU A 93 -14.33 3.92 7.54
N ALA A 94 -14.08 3.40 6.33
CA ALA A 94 -13.25 2.21 6.13
C ALA A 94 -11.83 2.41 6.67
N GLN A 95 -11.24 3.59 6.47
CA GLN A 95 -9.92 3.92 7.00
C GLN A 95 -9.92 4.07 8.52
N THR A 96 -10.99 4.58 9.12
CA THR A 96 -11.12 4.68 10.59
C THR A 96 -11.27 3.29 11.22
N ILE A 97 -12.07 2.42 10.62
CA ILE A 97 -12.22 1.02 11.05
C ILE A 97 -10.91 0.25 10.88
N TRP A 98 -10.22 0.43 9.77
CA TRP A 98 -8.88 -0.13 9.58
C TRP A 98 -7.91 0.28 10.68
N GLU A 99 -7.87 1.57 11.07
CA GLU A 99 -6.98 2.03 12.14
C GLU A 99 -7.27 1.36 13.48
N MET A 100 -8.56 1.29 13.86
CA MET A 100 -8.97 0.65 15.11
C MET A 100 -8.57 -0.83 15.12
N ILE A 101 -8.88 -1.55 14.05
CA ILE A 101 -8.58 -2.99 13.95
C ILE A 101 -7.07 -3.25 13.87
N SER A 102 -6.34 -2.38 13.18
CA SER A 102 -4.88 -2.45 13.04
C SER A 102 -4.18 -2.48 14.40
N SER A 103 -4.69 -1.75 15.40
CA SER A 103 -4.19 -1.78 16.77
C SER A 103 -4.53 -3.05 17.56
N CYS A 104 -5.58 -3.79 17.16
CA CYS A 104 -6.07 -4.95 17.91
C CYS A 104 -5.23 -6.22 17.67
N LYS A 105 -5.02 -7.02 18.72
CA LYS A 105 -4.24 -8.28 18.63
C LYS A 105 -5.11 -9.51 18.37
N ASN A 106 -6.36 -9.48 18.82
CA ASN A 106 -7.26 -10.63 18.80
C ASN A 106 -8.67 -10.21 18.35
N PHE A 107 -9.46 -11.16 17.85
CA PHE A 107 -10.86 -10.90 17.46
C PHE A 107 -11.71 -10.30 18.59
N ASN A 108 -11.58 -10.81 19.82
CA ASN A 108 -12.33 -10.26 20.96
C ASN A 108 -11.94 -8.81 21.28
N ASP A 109 -10.68 -8.44 21.04
CA ASP A 109 -10.18 -7.08 21.23
C ASP A 109 -10.80 -6.13 20.20
N LEU A 110 -10.87 -6.56 18.93
CA LEU A 110 -11.62 -5.87 17.89
C LEU A 110 -13.10 -5.73 18.26
N LYS A 111 -13.73 -6.82 18.69
CA LYS A 111 -15.16 -6.81 19.01
C LYS A 111 -15.46 -5.81 20.11
N ASN A 112 -14.69 -5.84 21.21
CA ASN A 112 -14.87 -4.92 22.31
C ASN A 112 -14.61 -3.47 21.88
N THR A 113 -13.51 -3.23 21.14
CA THR A 113 -13.14 -1.89 20.67
C THR A 113 -14.20 -1.31 19.75
N LEU A 114 -14.71 -2.09 18.80
CA LEU A 114 -15.75 -1.62 17.89
C LEU A 114 -17.07 -1.41 18.62
N MET A 115 -17.43 -2.29 19.57
CA MET A 115 -18.65 -2.17 20.38
C MET A 115 -18.66 -0.96 21.32
N GLU A 116 -17.51 -0.60 21.87
CA GLU A 116 -17.33 0.56 22.76
C GLU A 116 -17.18 1.88 21.99
N SER A 117 -16.89 1.82 20.69
CA SER A 117 -16.73 3.00 19.84
C SER A 117 -18.07 3.62 19.43
N GLU A 118 -18.06 4.92 19.12
CA GLU A 118 -19.22 5.64 18.55
C GLU A 118 -19.70 5.05 17.21
N ILE A 119 -18.85 4.25 16.56
CA ILE A 119 -19.16 3.55 15.31
C ILE A 119 -20.08 2.34 15.57
N ASN A 120 -20.31 1.93 16.82
CA ASN A 120 -21.30 0.89 17.13
C ASN A 120 -22.75 1.38 17.13
N ASP A 121 -22.98 2.70 17.11
CA ASP A 121 -24.34 3.26 17.04
C ASP A 121 -25.07 2.82 15.74
N PHE A 122 -24.32 2.34 14.75
CA PHE A 122 -24.81 1.71 13.54
C PHE A 122 -25.40 0.30 13.76
N ASN A 123 -25.23 -0.28 14.94
CA ASN A 123 -25.75 -1.58 15.35
C ASN A 123 -25.37 -2.70 14.37
N PHE A 124 -24.07 -2.83 14.11
CA PHE A 124 -23.53 -3.75 13.11
C PHE A 124 -23.91 -5.22 13.39
N PRO A 125 -24.16 -6.02 12.33
CA PRO A 125 -24.40 -7.45 12.48
C PRO A 125 -23.13 -8.16 12.98
N THR A 126 -23.30 -9.22 13.77
CA THR A 126 -22.16 -9.91 14.42
C THR A 126 -21.22 -10.54 13.38
N GLU A 127 -21.77 -10.92 12.23
CA GLU A 127 -21.09 -11.47 11.06
C GLU A 127 -20.09 -10.47 10.46
N LEU A 128 -20.43 -9.17 10.46
CA LEU A 128 -19.55 -8.11 9.95
C LEU A 128 -18.22 -8.06 10.69
N TYR A 129 -18.23 -8.23 12.01
CA TYR A 129 -17.00 -8.22 12.81
C TYR A 129 -16.05 -9.36 12.39
N PHE A 130 -16.60 -10.53 12.06
CA PHE A 130 -15.81 -11.67 11.58
C PHE A 130 -15.22 -11.41 10.20
N ASP A 131 -16.00 -10.84 9.28
CA ASP A 131 -15.53 -10.54 7.92
C ASP A 131 -14.47 -9.44 7.89
N LEU A 132 -14.65 -8.40 8.73
CA LEU A 132 -13.66 -7.35 8.94
C LEU A 132 -12.37 -7.91 9.52
N TRP A 133 -12.46 -8.72 10.58
CA TRP A 133 -11.27 -9.36 11.17
C TRP A 133 -10.59 -10.29 10.18
N GLY A 134 -11.35 -11.11 9.44
CA GLY A 134 -10.85 -12.02 8.43
C GLY A 134 -10.07 -11.28 7.34
N SER A 135 -10.61 -10.17 6.84
CA SER A 135 -9.93 -9.32 5.86
C SER A 135 -8.63 -8.72 6.41
N VAL A 136 -8.62 -8.27 7.67
CA VAL A 136 -7.40 -7.73 8.28
C VAL A 136 -6.37 -8.83 8.57
N ASP A 137 -6.78 -10.00 9.03
CA ASP A 137 -5.89 -11.15 9.24
C ASP A 137 -5.29 -11.62 7.91
N ASP A 138 -6.10 -11.66 6.85
CA ASP A 138 -5.64 -11.94 5.49
C ASP A 138 -4.66 -10.89 4.99
N TYR A 139 -4.86 -9.62 5.32
CA TYR A 139 -3.90 -8.56 5.01
C TYR A 139 -2.57 -8.78 5.73
N ARG A 140 -2.62 -9.00 7.05
CA ARG A 140 -1.44 -9.21 7.91
C ARG A 140 -0.63 -10.43 7.47
N ASN A 141 -1.30 -11.48 7.03
CA ASN A 141 -0.69 -12.71 6.55
C ASN A 141 -0.37 -12.70 5.03
N GLY A 142 -0.62 -11.58 4.33
CA GLY A 142 -0.34 -11.44 2.89
C GLY A 142 -1.22 -12.32 1.98
N ARG A 143 -2.40 -12.74 2.46
CA ARG A 143 -3.37 -13.57 1.72
C ARG A 143 -4.35 -12.76 0.87
N LEU A 144 -4.56 -11.47 1.16
CA LEU A 144 -5.52 -10.63 0.42
C LEU A 144 -5.23 -10.46 -1.09
N GLY A 145 -3.99 -10.72 -1.53
CA GLY A 145 -3.61 -10.69 -2.95
C GLY A 145 -3.73 -12.04 -3.68
N LYS A 146 -4.15 -13.11 -2.99
CA LYS A 146 -4.27 -14.48 -3.53
C LYS A 146 -5.72 -14.90 -3.72
N ILE A 147 -6.58 -13.99 -4.17
CA ILE A 147 -7.89 -14.41 -4.68
C ILE A 147 -7.62 -15.02 -6.04
N GLU A 148 -7.53 -16.34 -6.05
CA GLU A 148 -7.58 -17.17 -7.24
C GLU A 148 -8.76 -16.70 -8.10
N MET A 149 -8.46 -16.30 -9.33
CA MET A 149 -9.51 -16.19 -10.35
C MET A 149 -10.26 -17.53 -10.37
N PRO A 150 -11.61 -17.56 -10.27
CA PRO A 150 -12.34 -18.80 -10.43
C PRO A 150 -11.96 -19.36 -11.80
N MET A 151 -11.38 -20.56 -11.78
CA MET A 151 -10.96 -21.30 -12.97
C MET A 151 -12.16 -21.35 -13.93
N GLY A 152 -12.15 -20.47 -14.93
CA GLY A 152 -13.12 -20.49 -16.01
C GLY A 152 -13.03 -21.88 -16.64
N LYS A 153 -14.15 -22.60 -16.62
CA LYS A 153 -14.32 -23.91 -17.24
C LYS A 153 -13.63 -23.88 -18.61
N THR A 154 -12.49 -24.55 -18.70
CA THR A 154 -11.76 -24.66 -19.95
C THR A 154 -12.64 -25.49 -20.87
N ALA A 155 -13.06 -24.88 -21.97
CA ALA A 155 -13.74 -25.53 -23.06
C ALA A 155 -12.82 -26.61 -23.65
N ALA A 156 -12.93 -27.83 -23.13
CA ALA A 156 -12.29 -29.02 -23.67
C ALA A 156 -13.32 -30.14 -23.76
N ASP A 157 -14.45 -29.87 -24.43
CA ASP A 157 -15.38 -30.92 -24.86
C ASP A 157 -15.94 -30.62 -26.26
N LYS A 158 -15.02 -30.53 -27.22
CA LYS A 158 -15.33 -30.53 -28.67
C LYS A 158 -14.42 -31.49 -29.44
N LYS A 159 -14.13 -32.64 -28.85
CA LYS A 159 -13.46 -33.73 -29.58
C LYS A 159 -14.12 -35.07 -29.32
N LEU A 160 -15.44 -35.14 -29.57
CA LEU A 160 -16.18 -36.42 -29.65
C LEU A 160 -17.31 -36.40 -30.70
N LEU A 161 -17.14 -35.62 -31.79
CA LEU A 161 -18.07 -35.62 -32.93
C LEU A 161 -17.32 -35.30 -34.23
N SER A 162 -16.44 -36.19 -34.68
CA SER A 162 -15.95 -36.15 -36.08
C SER A 162 -15.31 -37.45 -36.61
N GLU A 163 -15.64 -38.64 -36.10
CA GLU A 163 -15.24 -39.89 -36.75
C GLU A 163 -16.32 -40.96 -36.62
N GLN A 164 -17.39 -40.86 -37.41
CA GLN A 164 -18.08 -42.01 -37.99
C GLN A 164 -18.73 -41.57 -39.31
N LYS A 165 -17.92 -41.57 -40.37
CA LYS A 165 -18.42 -41.64 -41.74
C LYS A 165 -17.37 -42.34 -42.61
N LEU A 166 -17.37 -43.66 -42.57
CA LEU A 166 -17.27 -44.53 -43.74
C LEU A 166 -17.79 -45.92 -43.37
#